data_AF-A0A533Z5T5-F1
#
_entry.id   AF-A0A533Z5T5-F1
#
_cell.length_a   1.000
_cell.length_b   1.000
_cell.length_c   1.000
_cell.angle_alpha   90.00
_cell.angle_beta   90.00
_cell.angle_gamma   90.00
#
_symmetry.space_group_name_H-M   'P 1'
#
loop_
_entity.id
_entity.type
_entity.pdbx_description
1 polymer ?
#
loop_
_entity_poly.entity_id
_entity_poly.type
_entity_poly.pdbx_seq_one_letter_code
_entity_poly.pdbx_strand_id
1 'polypeptide(L)'
;MTGKITRKSMLGASCVWILIGAAVLLWSPMAEAQGTFSQAPQVRATQPAKIDRSLPGSRRGILTKAQGTTVWIDRASYVLAPDALVENKAGSPLELRQYQGDSVAFEVQYWLGTGSADRQITHMIITFPE
;
A
#
# COMPACT_ATOMS: atom_id res chain seq x y z
N MET A 1 -7.42 -2.80 64.44
CA MET A 1 -8.40 -2.45 63.39
C MET A 1 -8.76 -3.77 62.71
N THR A 2 -9.80 -4.50 63.12
CA THR A 2 -11.25 -4.22 62.93
C THR A 2 -11.59 -4.22 61.43
N GLY A 3 -12.41 -5.10 60.85
CA GLY A 3 -13.35 -6.07 61.42
C GLY A 3 -13.79 -7.15 60.43
N LYS A 4 -14.55 -8.11 60.96
CA LYS A 4 -15.17 -9.29 60.34
C LYS A 4 -16.53 -8.95 59.68
N ILE A 5 -17.14 -9.99 59.08
CA ILE A 5 -18.59 -10.29 58.86
C ILE A 5 -18.99 -10.09 57.38
N THR A 6 -19.25 -11.13 56.55
CA THR A 6 -20.27 -12.21 56.54
C THR A 6 -21.53 -11.87 55.72
N ARG A 7 -21.73 -12.69 54.67
CA ARG A 7 -22.95 -13.17 53.98
C ARG A 7 -24.02 -12.18 53.47
N LYS A 8 -24.43 -12.40 52.22
CA LYS A 8 -25.77 -12.92 51.89
C LYS A 8 -25.85 -13.48 50.47
N SER A 9 -26.22 -14.76 50.34
CA SER A 9 -26.94 -15.27 49.17
C SER A 9 -28.27 -14.55 49.02
N MET A 10 -28.76 -14.39 47.79
CA MET A 10 -30.14 -14.71 47.39
C MET A 10 -30.38 -14.37 45.90
N LEU A 11 -30.95 -15.35 45.17
CA LEU A 11 -31.85 -15.29 44.00
C LEU A 11 -31.40 -14.49 42.76
N GLY A 12 -31.53 -14.96 41.51
CA GLY A 12 -32.22 -16.09 40.91
C GLY A 12 -31.62 -16.36 39.52
N ALA A 13 -31.76 -17.58 38.98
CA ALA A 13 -32.73 -17.87 37.90
C ALA A 13 -32.77 -16.73 36.86
N SER A 14 -32.33 -16.84 35.62
CA SER A 14 -32.29 -17.94 34.66
C SER A 14 -31.36 -17.45 33.53
N CYS A 15 -30.64 -18.31 32.83
CA CYS A 15 -30.96 -18.58 31.43
C CYS A 15 -30.57 -20.02 31.14
N VAL A 16 -31.59 -20.86 31.31
CA VAL A 16 -31.76 -22.12 30.61
C VAL A 16 -31.29 -21.96 29.16
N TRP A 17 -30.41 -22.89 28.75
CA TRP A 17 -30.42 -23.65 27.50
C TRP A 17 -31.15 -22.99 26.32
N ILE A 18 -30.58 -22.95 25.12
CA ILE A 18 -30.73 -24.07 24.20
C ILE A 18 -29.58 -24.05 23.20
N LEU A 19 -28.80 -25.13 23.22
CA LEU A 19 -27.99 -25.55 22.10
C LEU A 19 -28.89 -26.27 21.09
N ILE A 20 -28.73 -25.86 19.83
CA ILE A 20 -28.62 -26.71 18.64
C ILE A 20 -29.83 -27.59 18.28
N GLY A 21 -30.34 -27.34 17.07
CA GLY A 21 -30.73 -28.41 16.17
C GLY A 21 -32.10 -28.26 15.55
N ALA A 22 -32.14 -27.84 14.28
CA ALA A 22 -32.85 -28.56 13.22
C ALA A 22 -32.66 -27.78 11.93
N ALA A 23 -31.88 -28.38 11.03
CA ALA A 23 -31.81 -28.01 9.63
C ALA A 23 -33.16 -28.22 8.94
N VAL A 24 -33.20 -27.76 7.69
CA VAL A 24 -33.99 -28.28 6.57
C VAL A 24 -35.24 -27.47 6.18
N LEU A 25 -35.05 -26.81 5.02
CA LEU A 25 -36.02 -26.48 3.96
C LEU A 25 -37.03 -25.38 4.25
N LEU A 26 -36.92 -24.29 3.49
CA LEU A 26 -37.89 -24.12 2.42
C LEU A 26 -37.36 -23.20 1.31
N TRP A 27 -37.34 -23.80 0.13
CA TRP A 27 -37.32 -23.17 -1.17
C TRP A 27 -38.22 -21.92 -1.21
N SER A 28 -37.70 -20.80 -1.70
CA SER A 28 -38.51 -19.78 -2.35
C SER A 28 -37.73 -19.21 -3.54
N PRO A 29 -38.38 -19.07 -4.70
CA PRO A 29 -37.75 -18.57 -5.92
C PRO A 29 -37.34 -17.12 -5.71
N MET A 30 -36.27 -16.70 -6.39
CA MET A 30 -35.94 -15.30 -6.57
C MET A 30 -37.18 -14.58 -7.13
N ALA A 31 -37.95 -13.93 -6.25
CA ALA A 31 -38.82 -12.86 -6.66
C ALA A 31 -37.90 -11.69 -6.99
N GLU A 32 -37.87 -11.36 -8.28
CA GLU A 32 -37.39 -10.11 -8.85
C GLU A 32 -37.68 -8.93 -7.91
N ALA A 33 -36.70 -8.58 -7.09
CA ALA A 33 -36.45 -7.20 -6.75
C ALA A 33 -35.57 -6.63 -7.86
N GLN A 34 -36.21 -6.35 -9.00
CA GLN A 34 -35.71 -5.38 -9.97
C GLN A 34 -35.70 -4.01 -9.26
N GLY A 35 -34.62 -3.76 -8.54
CA GLY A 35 -34.35 -2.52 -7.84
C GLY A 35 -32.85 -2.32 -7.87
N THR A 36 -32.34 -1.97 -9.05
CA THR A 36 -31.00 -1.43 -9.31
C THR A 36 -29.94 -1.99 -8.36
N PHE A 37 -29.41 -3.17 -8.67
CA PHE A 37 -28.08 -3.52 -8.18
C PHE A 37 -27.12 -2.48 -8.73
N SER A 38 -26.88 -1.41 -7.96
CA SER A 38 -25.69 -0.59 -8.10
C SER A 38 -24.54 -1.57 -7.93
N GLN A 39 -23.94 -1.94 -9.05
CA GLN A 39 -22.77 -2.77 -9.16
C GLN A 39 -21.81 -2.40 -8.02
N ALA A 40 -21.64 -3.30 -7.05
CA ALA A 40 -20.65 -3.15 -6.01
C ALA A 40 -19.32 -2.79 -6.71
N PRO A 41 -18.56 -1.78 -6.24
CA PRO A 41 -17.33 -1.36 -6.90
C PRO A 41 -16.45 -2.59 -7.09
N GLN A 42 -16.39 -3.07 -8.33
CA GLN A 42 -15.48 -4.15 -8.68
C GLN A 42 -14.11 -3.57 -8.39
N VAL A 43 -13.41 -4.15 -7.40
CA VAL A 43 -12.03 -3.81 -7.09
C VAL A 43 -11.25 -4.19 -8.35
N ARG A 44 -11.14 -3.25 -9.29
CA ARG A 44 -10.21 -3.33 -10.41
C ARG A 44 -8.88 -3.56 -9.74
N ALA A 45 -8.28 -4.73 -9.95
CA ALA A 45 -6.90 -4.94 -9.61
C ALA A 45 -6.11 -3.86 -10.34
N THR A 46 -5.71 -2.81 -9.62
CA THR A 46 -4.97 -1.68 -10.15
C THR A 46 -3.65 -2.28 -10.61
N GLN A 47 -3.50 -2.45 -11.91
CA GLN A 47 -2.23 -2.86 -12.49
C GLN A 47 -1.17 -1.86 -11.96
N PRO A 48 0.00 -2.33 -11.48
CA PRO A 48 1.02 -1.42 -10.96
C PRO A 48 1.26 -0.32 -12.00
N ALA A 49 1.18 0.94 -11.55
CA ALA A 49 1.36 2.08 -12.45
C ALA A 49 2.75 1.95 -13.08
N LYS A 50 2.78 1.86 -14.42
CA LYS A 50 4.01 1.69 -15.19
C LYS A 50 4.53 3.04 -15.64
N ILE A 51 5.84 3.23 -15.60
CA ILE A 51 6.46 4.46 -16.08
C ILE A 51 6.28 4.58 -17.60
N ASP A 52 5.66 5.68 -18.04
CA ASP A 52 5.67 6.10 -19.45
C ASP A 52 7.02 6.73 -19.79
N ARG A 53 7.82 6.00 -20.57
CA ARG A 53 9.18 6.41 -20.95
C ARG A 53 9.21 7.52 -22.00
N SER A 54 8.07 7.81 -22.63
CA SER A 54 7.94 8.88 -23.62
C SER A 54 7.77 10.27 -22.98
N LEU A 55 7.59 10.33 -21.65
CA LEU A 55 7.48 11.58 -20.93
C LEU A 55 8.70 12.48 -21.16
N PRO A 56 8.50 13.74 -21.61
CA PRO A 56 9.62 14.66 -21.82
C PRO A 56 10.25 15.10 -20.49
N GLY A 57 11.42 15.74 -20.57
CA GLY A 57 12.07 16.31 -19.39
C GLY A 57 12.82 15.31 -18.50
N SER A 58 13.00 14.07 -18.98
CA SER A 58 13.82 13.08 -18.28
C SER A 58 15.27 13.56 -18.15
N ARG A 59 15.88 13.31 -17.00
CA ARG A 59 17.29 13.54 -16.71
C ARG A 59 17.99 12.20 -16.60
N ARG A 60 19.30 12.19 -16.83
CA ARG A 60 20.17 11.02 -16.60
C ARG A 60 21.25 11.37 -15.60
N GLY A 61 21.74 10.37 -14.89
CA GLY A 61 22.85 10.52 -13.95
C GLY A 61 23.25 9.19 -13.34
N ILE A 62 24.18 9.24 -12.39
CA ILE A 62 24.65 8.09 -11.64
C ILE A 62 24.12 8.15 -10.21
N LEU A 63 23.30 7.18 -9.84
CA LEU A 63 22.87 6.97 -8.45
C LEU A 63 24.08 6.46 -7.66
N THR A 64 24.49 7.25 -6.67
CA THR A 64 25.65 6.93 -5.82
C THR A 64 25.26 6.45 -4.42
N LYS A 65 24.07 6.83 -3.97
CA LYS A 65 23.55 6.49 -2.64
C LYS A 65 22.04 6.59 -2.62
N ALA A 66 21.40 5.74 -1.83
CA ALA A 66 19.98 5.82 -1.52
C ALA A 66 19.75 5.45 -0.06
N GLN A 67 19.00 6.29 0.66
CA GLN A 67 18.69 6.11 2.07
C GLN A 67 17.28 6.61 2.34
N GLY A 68 16.36 5.67 2.63
CA GLY A 68 14.95 6.02 2.82
C GLY A 68 14.39 6.65 1.55
N THR A 69 13.79 7.84 1.68
CA THR A 69 13.23 8.59 0.54
C THR A 69 14.26 9.46 -0.16
N THR A 70 15.49 9.55 0.32
CA THR A 70 16.52 10.44 -0.26
C THR A 70 17.47 9.65 -1.13
N VAL A 71 17.73 10.16 -2.32
CA VAL A 71 18.69 9.58 -3.28
C VAL A 71 19.72 10.62 -3.68
N TRP A 72 20.94 10.16 -3.95
CA TRP A 72 22.03 11.00 -4.42
C TRP A 72 22.39 10.60 -5.84
N ILE A 73 22.22 11.53 -6.77
CA ILE A 73 22.49 11.37 -8.19
C ILE A 73 23.52 12.42 -8.59
N ASP A 74 24.64 12.00 -9.17
CA ASP A 74 25.76 12.89 -9.57
C ASP A 74 26.23 13.84 -8.46
N ARG A 75 26.22 13.35 -7.20
CA ARG A 75 26.53 14.10 -5.96
C ARG A 75 25.48 15.14 -5.53
N ALA A 76 24.37 15.27 -6.25
CA ALA A 76 23.22 16.07 -5.81
C ALA A 76 22.17 15.20 -5.11
N SER A 77 21.53 15.72 -4.07
CA SER A 77 20.45 15.03 -3.37
C SER A 77 19.07 15.41 -3.91
N TYR A 78 18.19 14.41 -3.94
CA TYR A 78 16.79 14.49 -4.35
C TYR A 78 15.93 13.67 -3.40
N VAL A 79 14.65 14.03 -3.31
CA VAL A 79 13.67 13.31 -2.50
C VAL A 79 12.70 12.58 -3.42
N LEU A 80 12.38 11.33 -3.14
CA LEU A 80 11.29 10.62 -3.82
C LEU A 80 9.95 11.24 -3.40
N ALA A 81 9.19 11.77 -4.36
CA ALA A 81 7.80 12.19 -4.16
C ALA A 81 7.00 11.02 -3.54
N PRO A 82 5.99 11.23 -2.68
CA PRO A 82 5.30 10.14 -1.96
C PRO A 82 4.74 9.01 -2.84
N ASP A 83 4.34 9.35 -4.06
CA ASP A 83 3.77 8.48 -5.08
C ASP A 83 4.76 8.16 -6.22
N ALA A 84 6.06 8.41 -6.00
CA ALA A 84 7.07 8.19 -7.02
C ALA A 84 7.09 6.74 -7.53
N LEU A 85 7.09 6.60 -8.85
CA LEU A 85 7.24 5.30 -9.50
C LEU A 85 8.72 5.01 -9.72
N VAL A 86 9.18 3.87 -9.22
CA VAL A 86 10.56 3.43 -9.40
C VAL A 86 10.56 2.04 -10.02
N GLU A 87 11.27 1.88 -11.13
CA GLU A 87 11.40 0.61 -11.85
C GLU A 87 12.86 0.31 -12.18
N ASN A 88 13.17 -0.94 -12.48
CA ASN A 88 14.41 -1.30 -13.16
C ASN A 88 14.28 -1.08 -14.69
N LYS A 89 15.38 -1.21 -15.43
CA LYS A 89 15.38 -1.12 -16.91
C LYS A 89 14.42 -2.10 -17.59
N ALA A 90 14.15 -3.26 -16.99
CA ALA A 90 13.18 -4.26 -17.48
C ALA A 90 11.71 -3.88 -17.20
N GLY A 91 11.44 -2.82 -16.43
CA GLY A 91 10.10 -2.38 -16.05
C GLY A 91 9.52 -3.09 -14.84
N SER A 92 10.35 -3.77 -14.04
CA SER A 92 9.92 -4.33 -12.76
C SER A 92 9.92 -3.22 -11.70
N PRO A 93 8.86 -3.08 -10.90
CA PRO A 93 8.80 -2.08 -9.84
C PRO A 93 9.85 -2.36 -8.76
N LEU A 94 10.38 -1.29 -8.16
CA LEU A 94 11.40 -1.32 -7.12
C LEU A 94 10.95 -0.50 -5.90
N GLU A 95 11.03 -1.10 -4.72
CA GLU A 95 10.76 -0.41 -3.45
C GLU A 95 12.00 0.33 -2.94
N LEU A 96 12.37 1.42 -3.62
CA LEU A 96 13.60 2.16 -3.30
C LEU A 96 13.55 2.83 -1.92
N ARG A 97 12.36 3.09 -1.36
CA ARG A 97 12.21 3.70 -0.02
C ARG A 97 12.75 2.82 1.11
N GLN A 98 12.78 1.52 0.89
CA GLN A 98 13.29 0.54 1.86
C GLN A 98 14.75 0.19 1.58
N TYR A 99 15.27 0.64 0.44
CA TYR A 99 16.63 0.37 0.04
C TYR A 99 17.62 1.27 0.80
N GLN A 100 18.69 0.65 1.29
CA GLN A 100 19.84 1.34 1.85
C GLN A 100 21.08 0.87 1.13
N GLY A 101 21.60 1.72 0.25
CA GLY A 101 22.83 1.48 -0.50
C GLY A 101 23.70 2.71 -0.40
N ASP A 102 24.95 2.50 0.00
CA ASP A 102 25.99 3.52 0.00
C ASP A 102 27.08 3.12 -0.99
N SER A 103 27.69 4.11 -1.64
CA SER A 103 28.75 3.92 -2.64
C SER A 103 28.38 2.96 -3.78
N VAL A 104 27.13 3.03 -4.26
CA VAL A 104 26.69 2.34 -5.47
C VAL A 104 27.04 3.15 -6.72
N ALA A 105 26.95 2.55 -7.91
CA ALA A 105 27.12 3.27 -9.16
C ALA A 105 26.15 2.69 -10.20
N PHE A 106 24.90 3.11 -10.13
CA PHE A 106 23.86 2.68 -11.07
C PHE A 106 23.47 3.82 -11.99
N GLU A 107 23.39 3.54 -13.29
CA GLU A 107 22.82 4.51 -14.23
C GLU A 107 21.33 4.68 -13.92
N VAL A 108 20.88 5.93 -13.88
CA VAL A 108 19.47 6.25 -13.68
C VAL A 108 18.95 7.20 -14.74
N GLN A 109 17.67 7.02 -15.07
CA GLN A 109 16.85 8.00 -15.77
C GLN A 109 15.73 8.43 -14.85
N TYR A 110 15.50 9.74 -14.66
CA TYR A 110 14.54 10.23 -13.68
C TYR A 110 13.83 11.50 -14.14
N TRP A 111 12.64 11.72 -13.59
CA TRP A 111 11.82 12.91 -13.82
C TRP A 111 11.61 13.62 -12.50
N LEU A 112 11.64 14.95 -12.55
CA LEU A 112 11.37 15.79 -11.39
C LEU A 112 9.95 16.32 -11.44
N GLY A 113 9.41 16.62 -10.27
CA GLY A 113 8.18 17.40 -10.14
C GLY A 113 8.34 18.80 -10.72
N THR A 114 7.24 19.54 -10.75
CA THR A 114 7.20 20.91 -11.26
C THR A 114 6.90 21.90 -10.13
N GLY A 115 7.26 23.16 -10.31
CA GLY A 115 6.98 24.21 -9.34
C GLY A 115 7.72 23.99 -8.01
N SER A 116 7.00 23.96 -6.89
CA SER A 116 7.58 23.74 -5.56
C SER A 116 8.16 22.33 -5.33
N ALA A 117 7.94 21.40 -6.27
CA ALA A 117 8.42 20.02 -6.21
C ALA A 117 9.56 19.75 -7.22
N ASP A 118 10.25 20.78 -7.72
CA ASP A 118 11.32 20.67 -8.73
C ASP A 118 12.54 19.85 -8.31
N ARG A 119 12.69 19.54 -7.01
CA ARG A 119 13.70 18.62 -6.48
C ARG A 119 13.15 17.26 -6.03
N GLN A 120 11.86 17.01 -6.24
CA GLN A 120 11.24 15.72 -5.95
C GLN A 120 11.24 14.85 -7.19
N ILE A 121 11.73 13.61 -7.08
CA ILE A 121 11.66 12.64 -8.17
C ILE A 121 10.27 12.02 -8.18
N THR A 122 9.60 12.09 -9.33
CA THR A 122 8.27 11.49 -9.55
C THR A 122 8.35 10.15 -10.25
N HIS A 123 9.36 9.96 -11.11
CA HIS A 123 9.60 8.72 -11.83
C HIS A 123 11.10 8.44 -11.88
N MET A 124 11.50 7.19 -11.69
CA MET A 124 12.89 6.78 -11.80
C MET A 124 13.03 5.38 -12.39
N ILE A 125 13.97 5.22 -13.32
CA ILE A 125 14.38 3.94 -13.88
C ILE A 125 15.83 3.71 -13.49
N ILE A 126 16.11 2.58 -12.84
CA ILE A 126 17.45 2.16 -12.44
C ILE A 126 17.96 1.09 -13.39
N THR A 127 19.17 1.28 -13.91
CA THR A 127 19.89 0.29 -14.71
C THR A 127 20.98 -0.32 -13.84
N PHE A 128 20.77 -1.57 -13.44
CA PHE A 128 21.77 -2.36 -12.73
C PHE A 128 22.82 -2.91 -13.72
N PRO A 129 24.09 -3.05 -13.31
CA PRO A 129 25.08 -3.77 -14.08
C PRO A 129 24.69 -5.25 -14.21
N GLU A 130 25.04 -5.88 -15.33
CA GLU A 130 24.87 -7.31 -15.57
C GLU A 130 25.98 -8.14 -14.91
#